data_AF-A0D5H3-F1
#
_entry.id   AF-A0D5H3-F1
#
_cell.length_a   1.000
_cell.length_b   1.000
_cell.length_c   1.000
_cell.angle_alpha   90.00
_cell.angle_beta   90.00
_cell.angle_gamma   90.00
#
_symmetry.space_group_name_H-M   'P 1'
#
loop_
_entity.id
_entity.type
_entity.pdbx_description
1 polymer ?
#
loop_
_entity_poly.entity_id
_entity_poly.type
_entity_poly.pdbx_seq_one_letter_code
_entity_poly.pdbx_strand_id
1 'polypeptide(L)'
;MKIYYSLLQFIFFFAQSQASWQTIYQEFTGSNWDDSRWSLINSYGGPFSQCGNQKIFGGFSVFGIQTLISTQFALPPHYELRISLDLWNWDGEIVKMVFDSEIRQKSFILTDGQQICGETEAIFLEYNLPIVIAMSNHHSKSIVIIMTSTLDQPADDVLIVITQESWGVQNLKIEILQCPQECVFCSDSISSCKFWKNVQSQQFANSPEEEWLIDGSQQVGSSNCNGIRIIGGMNVLQKGQELVKLMESIIPHFKVQILVKIWVIGEWQNEQFVFEIDGKLQKKIEISSDNFTYSQCQG
;
A
#
# COMPACT_ATOMS: atom_id res chain seq x y z
N MET A 1 -44.01 -39.64 7.30
CA MET A 1 -42.64 -39.59 7.86
C MET A 1 -41.55 -39.77 6.78
N LYS A 2 -41.70 -39.18 5.58
CA LYS A 2 -40.66 -39.17 4.52
C LYS A 2 -40.35 -37.76 3.98
N ILE A 3 -41.20 -36.78 4.31
CA ILE A 3 -41.09 -35.39 3.84
C ILE A 3 -40.11 -34.57 4.71
N TYR A 4 -39.95 -34.91 5.99
CA TYR A 4 -39.02 -34.21 6.90
C TYR A 4 -37.54 -34.48 6.61
N TYR A 5 -37.18 -35.64 6.06
CA TYR A 5 -35.79 -35.95 5.69
C TYR A 5 -35.32 -35.19 4.45
N SER A 6 -36.23 -34.87 3.52
CA SER A 6 -35.90 -34.14 2.29
C SER A 6 -35.70 -32.64 2.53
N LEU A 7 -36.36 -32.06 3.55
CA LEU A 7 -36.18 -30.67 3.95
C LEU A 7 -34.85 -30.44 4.71
N LEU A 8 -34.41 -31.43 5.49
CA LEU A 8 -33.11 -31.39 6.20
C LEU A 8 -31.90 -31.51 5.25
N GLN A 9 -32.03 -32.23 4.13
CA GLN A 9 -30.97 -32.27 3.09
C GLN A 9 -30.92 -30.99 2.23
N PHE A 10 -32.01 -30.24 2.13
CA PHE A 10 -32.04 -28.97 1.38
C PHE A 10 -31.41 -27.80 2.15
N ILE A 11 -31.44 -27.83 3.49
CA ILE A 11 -30.80 -26.80 4.33
C ILE A 11 -29.27 -26.98 4.37
N PHE A 12 -28.76 -28.20 4.14
CA PHE A 12 -27.31 -28.47 4.12
C PHE A 12 -26.58 -27.99 2.85
N PHE A 13 -27.30 -27.62 1.79
CA PHE A 13 -26.70 -27.13 0.53
C PHE A 13 -26.59 -25.59 0.44
N PHE A 14 -27.10 -24.84 1.43
CA PHE A 14 -26.98 -23.38 1.49
C PHE A 14 -26.03 -22.87 2.57
N ALA A 15 -25.21 -23.74 3.16
CA ALA A 15 -23.96 -23.29 3.77
C ALA A 15 -22.94 -22.96 2.65
N GLN A 16 -23.28 -22.01 1.77
CA GLN A 16 -22.26 -21.33 0.98
C GLN A 16 -21.33 -20.69 2.01
N SER A 17 -20.09 -21.17 2.09
CA SER A 17 -19.05 -20.52 2.90
C SER A 17 -18.98 -19.07 2.46
N GLN A 18 -19.53 -18.15 3.25
CA GLN A 18 -19.35 -16.74 3.00
C GLN A 18 -17.86 -16.47 3.06
N ALA A 19 -17.34 -15.78 2.05
CA ALA A 19 -15.95 -15.38 2.04
C ALA A 19 -15.68 -14.55 3.31
N SER A 20 -14.77 -15.03 4.15
CA SER A 20 -14.42 -14.39 5.41
C SER A 20 -13.14 -13.59 5.26
N TRP A 21 -13.14 -12.37 5.77
CA TRP A 21 -11.94 -11.55 5.87
C TRP A 21 -10.89 -12.25 6.73
N GLN A 22 -9.70 -12.44 6.16
CA GLN A 22 -8.56 -12.98 6.86
C GLN A 22 -7.54 -11.87 7.11
N THR A 23 -7.14 -11.67 8.37
CA THR A 23 -6.00 -10.82 8.72
C THR A 23 -4.69 -11.46 8.28
N ILE A 24 -3.90 -10.74 7.51
CA ILE A 24 -2.58 -11.18 7.03
C ILE A 24 -1.46 -10.41 7.72
N TYR A 25 -1.70 -9.12 8.00
CA TYR A 25 -0.79 -8.28 8.75
C TYR A 25 -1.53 -7.50 9.83
N GLN A 26 -0.85 -7.28 10.95
CA GLN A 26 -1.31 -6.44 12.03
C GLN A 26 -0.08 -5.87 12.74
N GLU A 27 0.04 -4.54 12.83
CA GLU A 27 1.18 -3.81 13.40
C GLU A 27 0.70 -2.67 14.31
N PHE A 28 1.62 -2.12 15.11
CA PHE A 28 1.40 -0.99 16.02
C PHE A 28 0.27 -1.23 17.01
N THR A 29 0.26 -2.43 17.60
CA THR A 29 -0.79 -2.88 18.52
C THR A 29 -0.30 -4.01 19.41
N GLY A 30 -0.80 -4.05 20.65
CA GLY A 30 -0.39 -5.05 21.64
C GLY A 30 1.12 -5.06 21.86
N SER A 31 1.77 -6.21 21.59
CA SER A 31 3.23 -6.36 21.65
C SER A 31 3.94 -6.15 20.32
N ASN A 32 3.22 -5.90 19.22
CA ASN A 32 3.80 -5.78 17.89
C ASN A 32 4.10 -4.32 17.53
N TRP A 33 5.25 -3.83 18.00
CA TRP A 33 5.76 -2.47 17.77
C TRP A 33 7.11 -2.52 17.06
N ASP A 34 7.11 -3.08 15.85
CA ASP A 34 8.26 -3.20 14.97
C ASP A 34 8.12 -2.23 13.79
N ASP A 35 9.08 -1.33 13.62
CA ASP A 35 9.15 -0.36 12.53
C ASP A 35 10.17 -0.76 11.45
N SER A 36 10.84 -1.92 11.55
CA SER A 36 11.92 -2.31 10.64
C SER A 36 11.52 -2.42 9.16
N ARG A 37 10.23 -2.57 8.87
CA ARG A 37 9.66 -2.57 7.50
C ARG A 37 9.33 -1.18 6.96
N TRP A 38 9.36 -0.16 7.79
CA TRP A 38 8.95 1.19 7.44
C TRP A 38 10.16 2.03 7.08
N SER A 39 10.06 2.75 5.97
CA SER A 39 10.97 3.84 5.66
C SER A 39 10.42 5.11 6.29
N LEU A 40 11.22 5.73 7.16
CA LEU A 40 10.88 6.98 7.81
C LEU A 40 11.77 8.10 7.26
N ILE A 41 11.15 9.14 6.74
CA ILE A 41 11.84 10.34 6.24
C ILE A 41 11.40 11.52 7.10
N ASN A 42 12.36 12.33 7.56
CA ASN A 42 12.14 13.51 8.39
C ASN A 42 11.31 13.23 9.67
N SER A 43 11.58 12.10 10.35
CA SER A 43 11.05 11.85 11.70
C SER A 43 11.93 12.46 12.79
N TYR A 44 11.33 12.94 13.87
CA TYR A 44 11.97 13.53 15.04
C TYR A 44 12.05 12.51 16.19
N GLY A 45 13.12 12.52 17.00
CA GLY A 45 13.18 11.81 18.29
C GLY A 45 13.06 10.27 18.31
N GLY A 46 12.78 9.61 17.18
CA GLY A 46 12.59 8.15 17.08
C GLY A 46 11.38 7.79 16.21
N PRO A 47 10.92 6.51 16.20
CA PRO A 47 9.74 6.09 15.44
C PRO A 47 8.43 6.11 16.25
N PHE A 48 8.49 6.22 17.58
CA PHE A 48 7.32 6.09 18.44
C PHE A 48 7.25 7.19 19.51
N SER A 49 6.03 7.62 19.85
CA SER A 49 5.74 8.48 20.99
C SER A 49 4.81 7.81 22.01
N GLN A 50 4.58 8.49 23.13
CA GLN A 50 3.66 8.08 24.19
C GLN A 50 2.67 9.22 24.44
N CYS A 51 1.38 8.89 24.46
CA CYS A 51 0.28 9.78 24.80
C CYS A 51 -0.58 9.14 25.88
N GLY A 52 -0.41 9.56 27.14
CA GLY A 52 -0.97 8.85 28.28
C GLY A 52 -0.50 7.38 28.31
N ASN A 53 -1.44 6.43 28.18
CA ASN A 53 -1.14 4.99 28.11
C ASN A 53 -1.06 4.45 26.67
N GLN A 54 -1.16 5.32 25.67
CA GLN A 54 -1.16 4.95 24.26
C GLN A 54 0.24 5.14 23.69
N LYS A 55 0.88 4.06 23.26
CA LYS A 55 2.11 4.12 22.46
C LYS A 55 1.72 4.33 21.01
N ILE A 56 2.33 5.25 20.27
CA ILE A 56 1.90 5.62 18.91
C ILE A 56 3.09 5.47 17.96
N PHE A 57 2.89 4.97 16.74
CA PHE A 57 3.90 5.05 15.69
C PHE A 57 3.82 6.43 15.06
N GLY A 58 4.86 7.23 15.24
CA GLY A 58 4.78 8.67 15.13
C GLY A 58 4.25 9.31 16.41
N GLY A 59 3.35 10.25 16.22
CA GLY A 59 2.70 11.03 17.25
C GLY A 59 3.54 12.22 17.71
N PHE A 60 3.16 12.77 18.86
CA PHE A 60 3.77 13.94 19.48
C PHE A 60 5.30 13.92 19.46
N SER A 61 5.90 15.00 18.95
CA SER A 61 7.36 15.18 18.80
C SER A 61 8.07 14.13 17.93
N VAL A 62 7.32 13.42 17.09
CA VAL A 62 7.88 12.38 16.23
C VAL A 62 7.59 12.59 14.74
N PHE A 63 6.34 12.65 14.30
CA PHE A 63 6.02 12.97 12.90
C PHE A 63 5.41 14.36 12.80
N GLY A 64 6.07 15.28 12.09
CA GLY A 64 5.66 16.68 11.92
C GLY A 64 5.71 17.09 10.44
N ILE A 65 6.09 18.34 10.18
CA ILE A 65 6.32 18.86 8.82
C ILE A 65 7.20 17.92 8.00
N GLN A 66 6.78 17.68 6.75
CA GLN A 66 7.52 16.90 5.75
C GLN A 66 7.87 15.47 6.18
N THR A 67 7.33 14.97 7.30
CA THR A 67 7.48 13.58 7.66
C THR A 67 6.71 12.73 6.65
N LEU A 68 7.38 11.68 6.17
CA LEU A 68 6.80 10.70 5.28
C LEU A 68 7.20 9.31 5.76
N ILE A 69 6.19 8.45 5.85
CA ILE A 69 6.40 7.03 6.11
C ILE A 69 5.91 6.22 4.93
N SER A 70 6.66 5.19 4.58
CA SER A 70 6.25 4.24 3.54
C SER A 70 6.61 2.82 3.91
N THR A 71 5.85 1.87 3.38
CA THR A 71 6.16 0.46 3.47
C THR A 71 5.48 -0.32 2.34
N GLN A 72 5.83 -1.59 2.22
CA GLN A 72 5.29 -2.50 1.23
C GLN A 72 5.09 -3.89 1.82
N PHE A 73 3.95 -4.52 1.52
CA PHE A 73 3.60 -5.85 2.00
C PHE A 73 3.40 -6.81 0.83
N ALA A 74 3.89 -8.05 0.98
CA ALA A 74 3.59 -9.14 0.07
C ALA A 74 2.25 -9.76 0.45
N LEU A 75 1.36 -9.93 -0.52
CA LEU A 75 0.02 -10.45 -0.27
C LEU A 75 -0.14 -11.82 -0.94
N PRO A 76 -0.79 -12.79 -0.27
CA PRO A 76 -1.19 -14.03 -0.94
C PRO A 76 -2.29 -13.74 -1.97
N PRO A 77 -2.65 -14.69 -2.84
CA PRO A 77 -3.71 -14.51 -3.83
C PRO A 77 -5.05 -14.08 -3.20
N HIS A 78 -5.61 -12.96 -3.66
CA HIS A 78 -6.86 -12.36 -3.17
C HIS A 78 -7.53 -11.53 -4.26
N TYR A 79 -8.80 -11.17 -4.02
CA TYR A 79 -9.58 -10.32 -4.92
C TYR A 79 -10.12 -9.05 -4.24
N GLU A 80 -10.07 -8.99 -2.91
CA GLU A 80 -10.40 -7.80 -2.13
C GLU A 80 -9.40 -7.61 -1.00
N LEU A 81 -9.11 -6.34 -0.71
CA LEU A 81 -8.22 -5.90 0.36
C LEU A 81 -8.99 -4.94 1.27
N ARG A 82 -8.78 -5.06 2.57
CA ARG A 82 -9.27 -4.12 3.58
C ARG A 82 -8.10 -3.72 4.46
N ILE A 83 -7.88 -2.42 4.56
CA ILE A 83 -6.86 -1.82 5.40
C ILE A 83 -7.56 -0.99 6.46
N SER A 84 -7.19 -1.19 7.72
CA SER A 84 -7.68 -0.37 8.82
C SER A 84 -6.54 0.09 9.70
N LEU A 85 -6.63 1.31 10.21
CA LEU A 85 -5.70 1.88 11.18
C LEU A 85 -6.41 2.95 12.00
N ASP A 86 -5.84 3.28 13.15
CA ASP A 86 -6.23 4.44 13.93
C ASP A 86 -5.28 5.58 13.61
N LEU A 87 -5.81 6.68 13.08
CA LEU A 87 -5.07 7.87 12.73
C LEU A 87 -5.12 8.87 13.89
N TRP A 88 -3.95 9.30 14.33
CA TRP A 88 -3.77 10.32 15.35
C TRP A 88 -3.30 11.64 14.74
N ASN A 89 -3.89 12.76 15.17
CA ASN A 89 -3.46 14.10 14.80
C ASN A 89 -3.62 15.07 15.99
N TRP A 90 -2.70 16.03 16.08
CA TRP A 90 -2.60 17.05 17.13
C TRP A 90 -2.82 18.49 16.60
N ASP A 91 -2.96 18.69 15.28
CA ASP A 91 -3.27 20.00 14.70
C ASP A 91 -4.20 19.92 13.45
N GLY A 92 -4.95 20.98 13.19
CA GLY A 92 -6.07 21.12 12.27
C GLY A 92 -5.70 21.13 10.78
N GLU A 93 -5.01 20.10 10.31
CA GLU A 93 -4.58 19.99 8.93
C GLU A 93 -4.92 18.66 8.23
N ILE A 94 -4.27 18.36 7.09
CA ILE A 94 -4.57 17.23 6.21
C ILE A 94 -3.51 16.15 6.34
N VAL A 95 -3.91 14.98 6.83
CA VAL A 95 -3.14 13.75 6.64
C VAL A 95 -3.57 13.09 5.34
N LYS A 96 -2.58 12.71 4.53
CA LYS A 96 -2.74 12.06 3.24
C LYS A 96 -2.17 10.65 3.31
N MET A 97 -2.95 9.69 2.83
CA MET A 97 -2.63 8.26 2.85
C MET A 97 -2.85 7.68 1.47
N VAL A 98 -1.88 6.91 0.98
CA VAL A 98 -1.90 6.24 -0.32
C VAL A 98 -1.77 4.75 -0.10
N PHE A 99 -2.71 3.99 -0.64
CA PHE A 99 -2.73 2.53 -0.64
C PHE A 99 -2.80 2.07 -2.10
N ASP A 100 -1.64 1.81 -2.70
CA ASP A 100 -1.49 1.66 -4.15
C ASP A 100 -2.09 2.82 -4.93
N SER A 101 -3.23 2.61 -5.60
CA SER A 101 -3.94 3.62 -6.38
C SER A 101 -5.01 4.37 -5.59
N GLU A 102 -5.32 3.93 -4.37
CA GLU A 102 -6.35 4.55 -3.53
C GLU A 102 -5.74 5.65 -2.67
N ILE A 103 -6.17 6.89 -2.92
CA ILE A 103 -5.73 8.05 -2.15
C ILE A 103 -6.84 8.44 -1.18
N ARG A 104 -6.50 8.57 0.10
CA ARG A 104 -7.36 9.11 1.13
C ARG A 104 -6.73 10.33 1.76
N GLN A 105 -7.57 11.29 2.10
CA GLN A 105 -7.16 12.49 2.81
C GLN A 105 -8.15 12.71 3.95
N LYS A 106 -7.63 13.12 5.10
CA LYS A 106 -8.44 13.49 6.25
C LYS A 106 -7.97 14.83 6.76
N SER A 107 -8.87 15.80 6.72
CA SER A 107 -8.71 17.11 7.36
C SER A 107 -9.21 17.06 8.80
N PHE A 108 -8.54 17.79 9.67
CA PHE A 108 -8.92 18.01 11.06
C PHE A 108 -9.08 19.52 11.29
N ILE A 109 -9.79 19.91 12.35
CA ILE A 109 -9.78 21.28 12.87
C ILE A 109 -9.23 21.26 14.29
N LEU A 110 -8.62 22.37 14.74
CA LEU A 110 -7.99 22.49 16.07
C LEU A 110 -8.87 22.02 17.24
N THR A 111 -10.18 22.25 17.15
CA THR A 111 -11.14 21.90 18.21
C THR A 111 -11.69 20.47 18.12
N ASP A 112 -11.27 19.68 17.13
CA ASP A 112 -11.66 18.27 17.04
C ASP A 112 -10.84 17.45 18.03
N GLY A 113 -11.50 16.72 18.93
CA GLY A 113 -10.84 15.71 19.75
C GLY A 113 -11.08 15.86 21.25
N GLN A 114 -10.13 15.37 22.03
CA GLN A 114 -10.12 15.39 23.49
C GLN A 114 -8.70 15.60 24.01
N GLN A 115 -8.56 16.12 25.24
CA GLN A 115 -7.28 16.12 25.94
C GLN A 115 -6.97 14.71 26.47
N ILE A 116 -6.15 13.96 25.74
CA ILE A 116 -5.73 12.59 26.03
C ILE A 116 -4.26 12.58 26.48
N CYS A 117 -3.40 13.40 25.87
CA CYS A 117 -1.96 13.40 26.14
C CYS A 117 -1.55 14.28 27.32
N GLY A 118 -2.49 14.95 27.98
CA GLY A 118 -2.28 15.66 29.25
C GLY A 118 -1.93 17.14 29.11
N GLU A 119 -2.05 17.73 27.92
CA GLU A 119 -1.95 19.17 27.76
C GLU A 119 -3.16 19.87 28.42
N THR A 120 -2.92 21.04 29.01
CA THR A 120 -3.92 21.76 29.80
C THR A 120 -4.60 22.90 29.05
N GLU A 121 -4.11 23.25 27.86
CA GLU A 121 -4.70 24.27 27.01
C GLU A 121 -5.90 23.74 26.19
N ALA A 122 -7.01 24.46 26.22
CA ALA A 122 -8.32 23.95 25.82
C ALA A 122 -8.53 23.76 24.29
N ILE A 123 -7.57 24.15 23.44
CA ILE A 123 -7.78 24.24 21.99
C ILE A 123 -6.85 23.34 21.15
N PHE A 124 -5.87 22.67 21.77
CA PHE A 124 -4.99 21.72 21.08
C PHE A 124 -5.40 20.31 21.49
N LEU A 125 -6.51 19.85 20.92
CA LEU A 125 -7.11 18.57 21.27
C LEU A 125 -6.53 17.45 20.41
N GLU A 126 -6.38 16.27 21.00
CA GLU A 126 -5.97 15.08 20.27
C GLU A 126 -7.14 14.36 19.65
N TYR A 127 -6.96 13.98 18.38
CA TYR A 127 -7.95 13.21 17.66
C TYR A 127 -7.41 11.83 17.32
N ASN A 128 -8.14 10.79 17.73
CA ASN A 128 -7.96 9.42 17.27
C ASN A 128 -9.15 9.03 16.39
N LEU A 129 -8.88 8.73 15.12
CA LEU A 129 -9.88 8.34 14.13
C LEU A 129 -9.62 6.94 13.58
N PRO A 130 -10.55 5.98 13.74
CA PRO A 130 -10.49 4.75 12.96
C PRO A 130 -10.71 5.04 11.47
N ILE A 131 -9.73 4.68 10.66
CA ILE A 131 -9.78 4.68 9.19
C ILE A 131 -9.97 3.25 8.72
N VAL A 132 -10.91 3.04 7.79
CA VAL A 132 -11.11 1.76 7.11
C VAL A 132 -11.26 2.00 5.63
N ILE A 133 -10.45 1.29 4.83
CA ILE A 133 -10.42 1.39 3.37
C ILE A 133 -10.62 -0.01 2.82
N ALA A 134 -11.64 -0.17 1.98
CA ALA A 134 -11.89 -1.40 1.25
C ALA A 134 -11.59 -1.17 -0.22
N MET A 135 -10.74 -2.01 -0.79
CA MET A 135 -10.35 -2.00 -2.19
C MET A 135 -10.93 -3.23 -2.86
N SER A 136 -12.01 -3.02 -3.61
CA SER A 136 -12.60 -4.07 -4.43
C SER A 136 -11.75 -4.33 -5.67
N ASN A 137 -11.72 -5.57 -6.14
CA ASN A 137 -11.00 -5.96 -7.35
C ASN A 137 -9.48 -5.73 -7.30
N HIS A 138 -8.88 -5.92 -6.12
CA HIS A 138 -7.46 -5.84 -5.91
C HIS A 138 -6.82 -7.22 -6.09
N HIS A 139 -6.01 -7.39 -7.15
CA HIS A 139 -5.35 -8.67 -7.50
C HIS A 139 -3.82 -8.59 -7.41
N SER A 140 -3.27 -7.42 -7.07
CA SER A 140 -1.84 -7.26 -6.89
C SER A 140 -1.36 -8.15 -5.75
N LYS A 141 -0.28 -8.90 -5.97
CA LYS A 141 0.34 -9.69 -4.90
C LYS A 141 1.20 -8.85 -3.94
N SER A 142 1.02 -7.53 -3.98
CA SER A 142 1.61 -6.58 -3.07
C SER A 142 0.73 -5.36 -2.89
N ILE A 143 0.88 -4.70 -1.76
CA ILE A 143 0.33 -3.38 -1.47
C ILE A 143 1.45 -2.47 -0.99
N VAL A 144 1.43 -1.22 -1.43
CA VAL A 144 2.31 -0.17 -0.97
C VAL A 144 1.49 0.86 -0.21
N ILE A 145 2.01 1.26 0.94
CA ILE A 145 1.39 2.22 1.84
C ILE A 145 2.34 3.41 1.95
N ILE A 146 1.83 4.62 1.68
CA ILE A 146 2.57 5.88 1.87
C ILE A 146 1.69 6.81 2.68
N MET A 147 2.22 7.44 3.72
CA MET A 147 1.48 8.42 4.52
C MET A 147 2.35 9.64 4.78
N THR A 148 1.73 10.81 4.71
CA THR A 148 2.35 12.11 4.97
C THR A 148 1.28 13.11 5.38
N SER A 149 1.67 14.31 5.78
CA SER A 149 0.77 15.39 6.18
C SER A 149 1.08 16.68 5.43
N THR A 150 0.22 17.68 5.59
CA THR A 150 0.48 19.05 5.14
C THR A 150 1.17 19.92 6.19
N LEU A 151 1.52 19.35 7.36
CA LEU A 151 1.95 20.11 8.55
C LEU A 151 3.00 21.13 8.18
N ASP A 152 2.85 22.34 8.69
CA ASP A 152 3.74 23.46 8.41
C ASP A 152 4.69 23.78 9.57
N GLN A 153 4.54 23.09 10.72
CA GLN A 153 5.45 23.17 11.87
C GLN A 153 6.23 21.86 12.15
N PRO A 154 7.45 21.95 12.71
CA PRO A 154 8.19 20.82 13.26
C PRO A 154 7.46 20.12 14.40
N ALA A 155 7.73 18.82 14.57
CA ALA A 155 7.16 18.06 15.68
C ALA A 155 7.78 18.43 17.04
N ASP A 156 9.05 18.85 17.05
CA ASP A 156 9.85 19.07 18.27
C ASP A 156 10.11 20.54 18.59
N ASP A 157 9.39 21.49 17.99
CA ASP A 157 9.71 22.91 18.17
C ASP A 157 9.56 23.36 19.64
N VAL A 158 10.63 23.90 20.22
CA VAL A 158 10.73 24.35 21.63
C VAL A 158 10.93 25.87 21.70
N LEU A 159 10.56 26.64 20.67
CA LEU A 159 10.63 28.10 20.71
C LEU A 159 9.34 28.74 21.25
N ILE A 160 9.02 28.44 22.51
CA ILE A 160 8.19 29.15 23.52
C ILE A 160 6.80 29.71 23.13
N VAL A 161 6.38 29.81 21.86
CA VAL A 161 5.06 30.36 21.47
C VAL A 161 4.53 29.78 20.15
N ILE A 162 5.08 28.71 19.60
CA ILE A 162 4.59 28.07 18.36
C ILE A 162 4.09 26.66 18.64
N THR A 163 2.98 26.32 18.00
CA THR A 163 2.22 25.08 18.17
C THR A 163 3.02 23.92 17.59
N GLN A 164 3.27 22.90 18.41
CA GLN A 164 3.88 21.68 17.93
C GLN A 164 2.85 20.90 17.14
N GLU A 165 3.17 20.63 15.88
CA GLU A 165 2.29 19.89 15.00
C GLU A 165 2.76 18.46 14.87
N SER A 166 1.86 17.52 15.11
CA SER A 166 2.21 16.10 15.06
C SER A 166 1.09 15.23 14.54
N TRP A 167 1.44 14.08 13.98
CA TRP A 167 0.50 13.03 13.57
C TRP A 167 1.10 11.65 13.82
N GLY A 168 0.28 10.60 13.83
CA GLY A 168 0.75 9.25 14.05
C GLY A 168 -0.31 8.21 13.75
N VAL A 169 0.06 6.93 13.87
CA VAL A 169 -0.85 5.82 13.60
C VAL A 169 -0.74 4.72 14.65
N GLN A 170 -1.82 3.97 14.83
CA GLN A 170 -1.90 2.76 15.64
C GLN A 170 -2.76 1.70 14.94
N ASN A 171 -2.73 0.47 15.45
CA ASN A 171 -3.68 -0.59 15.09
C ASN A 171 -3.80 -0.85 13.58
N LEU A 172 -2.68 -0.72 12.85
CA LEU A 172 -2.65 -1.03 11.43
C LEU A 172 -2.97 -2.51 11.24
N LYS A 173 -3.90 -2.79 10.34
CA LYS A 173 -4.35 -4.13 10.01
C LYS A 173 -4.62 -4.24 8.52
N ILE A 174 -4.14 -5.32 7.93
CA ILE A 174 -4.37 -5.67 6.52
C ILE A 174 -5.11 -6.99 6.48
N GLU A 175 -6.27 -6.97 5.86
CA GLU A 175 -7.17 -8.10 5.73
C GLU A 175 -7.52 -8.32 4.27
N ILE A 176 -7.76 -9.56 3.88
CA ILE A 176 -8.08 -9.92 2.50
C ILE A 176 -9.25 -10.89 2.41
N LEU A 177 -9.90 -10.90 1.25
CA LEU A 177 -10.69 -12.06 0.80
C LEU A 177 -9.84 -12.85 -0.21
N GLN A 178 -9.40 -14.04 0.22
CA GLN A 178 -8.49 -14.88 -0.56
C GLN A 178 -9.18 -15.48 -1.78
N CYS A 179 -8.38 -15.76 -2.82
CA CYS A 179 -8.83 -16.64 -3.89
C CYS A 179 -9.18 -18.03 -3.33
N PRO A 180 -9.97 -18.85 -4.07
CA PRO A 180 -10.12 -20.25 -3.72
C PRO A 180 -8.76 -20.94 -3.58
N GLN A 181 -8.68 -21.97 -2.73
CA GLN A 181 -7.44 -22.68 -2.46
C GLN A 181 -6.78 -23.16 -3.77
N GLU A 182 -5.45 -23.07 -3.86
CA GLU A 182 -4.63 -23.40 -5.03
C GLU A 182 -4.75 -22.43 -6.23
N CYS A 183 -5.63 -21.42 -6.16
CA CYS A 183 -5.73 -20.40 -7.21
C CYS A 183 -4.68 -19.30 -7.04
N VAL A 184 -3.94 -19.02 -8.12
CA VAL A 184 -3.06 -17.84 -8.20
C VAL A 184 -3.84 -16.60 -8.61
N PHE A 185 -4.90 -16.77 -9.39
CA PHE A 185 -5.78 -15.70 -9.88
C PHE A 185 -7.24 -16.02 -9.51
N CYS A 186 -7.95 -15.03 -8.96
CA CYS A 186 -9.29 -15.24 -8.43
C CYS A 186 -10.39 -15.28 -9.51
N SER A 187 -10.07 -14.95 -10.76
CA SER A 187 -11.03 -15.00 -11.88
C SER A 187 -11.35 -16.41 -12.36
N ASP A 188 -10.59 -17.42 -11.91
CA ASP A 188 -10.70 -18.78 -12.37
C ASP A 188 -11.61 -19.64 -11.49
N SER A 189 -12.26 -20.64 -12.11
CA SER A 189 -12.92 -21.71 -11.34
C SER A 189 -11.89 -22.55 -10.61
N ILE A 190 -12.26 -23.17 -9.48
CA ILE A 190 -11.37 -24.08 -8.71
C ILE A 190 -10.76 -25.17 -9.61
N SER A 191 -11.55 -25.74 -10.53
CA SER A 191 -11.06 -26.72 -11.51
C SER A 191 -10.04 -26.14 -12.49
N SER A 192 -10.20 -24.87 -12.88
CA SER A 192 -9.29 -24.18 -13.79
C SER A 192 -7.97 -23.82 -13.12
N CYS A 193 -7.98 -23.49 -11.83
CA CYS A 193 -6.80 -23.07 -11.07
C CYS A 193 -5.66 -24.09 -11.08
N LYS A 194 -6.00 -25.39 -11.10
CA LYS A 194 -5.02 -26.49 -11.12
C LYS A 194 -4.14 -26.52 -12.36
N PHE A 195 -4.55 -25.85 -13.44
CA PHE A 195 -3.76 -25.76 -14.67
C PHE A 195 -2.72 -24.64 -14.64
N TRP A 196 -2.89 -23.67 -13.75
CA TRP A 196 -1.94 -22.57 -13.62
C TRP A 196 -0.75 -23.00 -12.77
N LYS A 197 0.44 -22.79 -13.31
CA LYS A 197 1.70 -22.94 -12.59
C LYS A 197 2.37 -21.58 -12.51
N ASN A 198 2.74 -21.15 -11.30
CA ASN A 198 3.55 -19.94 -11.18
C ASN A 198 4.95 -20.23 -11.75
N VAL A 199 5.31 -19.50 -12.80
CA VAL A 199 6.61 -19.63 -13.48
C VAL A 199 7.63 -18.68 -12.87
N GLN A 200 7.24 -17.42 -12.67
CA GLN A 200 8.06 -16.41 -12.01
C GLN A 200 7.15 -15.47 -11.22
N SER A 201 7.68 -14.95 -10.12
CA SER A 201 7.05 -13.90 -9.32
C SER A 201 8.17 -13.07 -8.72
N GLN A 202 8.48 -11.93 -9.31
CA GLN A 202 9.41 -10.98 -8.71
C GLN A 202 8.65 -10.10 -7.74
N GLN A 203 8.66 -10.50 -6.46
CA GLN A 203 8.21 -9.67 -5.35
C GLN A 203 9.43 -9.19 -4.60
N PHE A 204 9.57 -7.87 -4.45
CA PHE A 204 10.46 -7.22 -3.48
C PHE A 204 11.85 -7.86 -3.38
N ALA A 205 12.49 -8.09 -4.53
CA ALA A 205 13.86 -8.53 -4.55
C ALA A 205 14.77 -7.41 -4.05
N ASN A 206 15.89 -7.75 -3.43
CA ASN A 206 16.96 -6.78 -3.15
C ASN A 206 17.50 -6.14 -4.45
N SER A 207 17.29 -6.82 -5.58
CA SER A 207 17.69 -6.41 -6.93
C SER A 207 16.51 -6.60 -7.90
N PRO A 208 15.46 -5.76 -7.84
CA PRO A 208 14.29 -5.91 -8.71
C PRO A 208 14.64 -5.76 -10.20
N GLU A 209 15.73 -5.06 -10.51
CA GLU A 209 16.25 -4.84 -11.86
C GLU A 209 16.92 -6.07 -12.51
N GLU A 210 17.18 -7.13 -11.74
CA GLU A 210 17.82 -8.34 -12.29
C GLU A 210 16.99 -8.93 -13.45
N GLU A 211 17.69 -9.26 -14.53
CA GLU A 211 17.16 -9.83 -15.79
C GLU A 211 16.33 -8.86 -16.66
N TRP A 212 16.21 -7.60 -16.26
CA TRP A 212 15.58 -6.56 -17.07
C TRP A 212 16.62 -5.76 -17.85
N LEU A 213 16.33 -5.52 -19.12
CA LEU A 213 17.19 -4.82 -20.07
C LEU A 213 16.48 -3.60 -20.63
N ILE A 214 17.24 -2.53 -20.84
CA ILE A 214 16.85 -1.37 -21.64
C ILE A 214 17.21 -1.66 -23.09
N ASP A 215 16.22 -1.52 -23.98
CA ASP A 215 16.36 -1.72 -25.43
C ASP A 215 17.05 -3.07 -25.77
N GLY A 216 16.78 -4.08 -24.95
CA GLY A 216 17.29 -5.45 -25.11
C GLY A 216 18.79 -5.66 -24.89
N SER A 217 19.55 -4.67 -24.42
CA SER A 217 21.02 -4.78 -24.35
C SER A 217 21.67 -4.26 -23.08
N GLN A 218 21.14 -3.20 -22.46
CA GLN A 218 21.74 -2.58 -21.28
C GLN A 218 21.00 -3.02 -20.01
N GLN A 219 21.71 -3.41 -18.95
CA GLN A 219 21.06 -3.69 -17.67
C GLN A 219 20.34 -2.44 -17.15
N VAL A 220 19.06 -2.57 -16.80
CA VAL A 220 18.30 -1.46 -16.22
C VAL A 220 18.77 -1.20 -14.78
N GLY A 221 18.73 0.06 -14.35
CA GLY A 221 18.89 0.40 -12.94
C GLY A 221 17.58 0.31 -12.16
N SER A 222 17.67 0.60 -10.86
CA SER A 222 16.51 0.85 -10.01
C SER A 222 16.63 2.23 -9.36
N SER A 223 15.51 2.84 -9.02
CA SER A 223 15.45 4.03 -8.18
C SER A 223 14.75 3.73 -6.86
N ASN A 224 14.97 4.59 -5.88
CA ASN A 224 14.28 4.54 -4.60
C ASN A 224 13.27 5.70 -4.57
N CYS A 225 11.99 5.37 -4.50
CA CYS A 225 10.92 6.31 -4.21
C CYS A 225 10.57 6.21 -2.72
N ASN A 226 11.20 7.05 -1.91
CA ASN A 226 10.90 7.22 -0.48
C ASN A 226 10.82 5.91 0.33
N GLY A 227 11.77 5.00 0.12
CA GLY A 227 11.83 3.67 0.75
C GLY A 227 11.36 2.53 -0.15
N ILE A 228 10.67 2.83 -1.24
CA ILE A 228 10.16 1.86 -2.19
C ILE A 228 11.14 1.75 -3.36
N ARG A 229 11.81 0.61 -3.49
CA ARG A 229 12.70 0.35 -4.62
C ARG A 229 11.89 -0.07 -5.85
N ILE A 230 12.06 0.65 -6.96
CA ILE A 230 11.36 0.40 -8.22
C ILE A 230 12.36 0.19 -9.36
N ILE A 231 12.00 -0.66 -10.32
CA ILE A 231 12.78 -0.84 -11.56
C ILE A 231 12.63 0.42 -12.40
N GLY A 232 13.73 1.00 -12.87
CA GLY A 232 13.70 2.27 -13.58
C GLY A 232 13.44 3.45 -12.65
N GLY A 233 12.52 4.33 -13.04
CA GLY A 233 12.18 5.59 -12.36
C GLY A 233 13.02 6.77 -12.84
N MET A 234 12.99 7.87 -12.08
CA MET A 234 13.61 9.13 -12.48
C MET A 234 15.10 8.96 -12.75
N ASN A 235 15.58 9.57 -13.84
CA ASN A 235 16.97 9.51 -14.29
C ASN A 235 17.49 8.11 -14.70
N VAL A 236 16.66 7.06 -14.65
CA VAL A 236 17.03 5.70 -15.07
C VAL A 236 16.40 5.33 -16.41
N LEU A 237 15.09 5.56 -16.56
CA LEU A 237 14.36 5.33 -17.81
C LEU A 237 13.98 6.67 -18.46
N GLN A 238 14.16 6.75 -19.78
CA GLN A 238 13.89 7.93 -20.60
C GLN A 238 12.75 7.64 -21.59
N LYS A 239 12.16 8.73 -22.12
CA LYS A 239 11.10 8.65 -23.12
C LYS A 239 11.57 7.86 -24.34
N GLY A 240 10.77 6.87 -24.73
CA GLY A 240 10.99 6.06 -25.93
C GLY A 240 11.88 4.83 -25.72
N GLN A 241 12.40 4.61 -24.51
CA GLN A 241 13.13 3.39 -24.17
C GLN A 241 12.16 2.24 -23.86
N GLU A 242 12.59 1.03 -24.19
CA GLU A 242 11.87 -0.20 -23.93
C GLU A 242 12.48 -0.93 -22.75
N LEU A 243 11.64 -1.39 -21.83
CA LEU A 243 12.03 -2.27 -20.73
C LEU A 243 11.68 -3.71 -21.11
N VAL A 244 12.70 -4.52 -21.36
CA VAL A 244 12.61 -5.87 -21.92
C VAL A 244 13.05 -6.90 -20.89
N LYS A 245 12.32 -8.01 -20.78
CA LYS A 245 12.74 -9.18 -20.03
C LYS A 245 12.51 -10.44 -20.84
N LEU A 246 13.58 -11.21 -21.02
CA LEU A 246 13.51 -12.51 -21.67
C LEU A 246 13.30 -13.59 -20.60
N MET A 247 12.21 -14.34 -20.72
CA MET A 247 11.93 -15.50 -19.88
C MET A 247 12.25 -16.77 -20.65
N GLU A 248 13.43 -17.34 -20.41
CA GLU A 248 13.83 -18.60 -21.04
C GLU A 248 13.32 -19.82 -20.24
N SER A 249 13.26 -20.98 -20.90
CA SER A 249 12.96 -22.26 -20.26
C SER A 249 11.62 -22.33 -19.51
N ILE A 250 10.64 -21.52 -19.91
CA ILE A 250 9.28 -21.64 -19.40
C ILE A 250 8.70 -22.99 -19.84
N ILE A 251 8.06 -23.70 -18.90
CA ILE A 251 7.46 -25.01 -19.17
C ILE A 251 6.50 -24.93 -20.38
N PRO A 252 6.36 -25.99 -21.18
CA PRO A 252 5.41 -26.00 -22.29
C PRO A 252 4.01 -25.61 -21.83
N HIS A 253 3.45 -24.59 -22.47
CA HIS A 253 2.19 -23.97 -22.08
C HIS A 253 1.41 -23.58 -23.34
N PHE A 254 0.10 -23.44 -23.19
CA PHE A 254 -0.80 -22.95 -24.26
C PHE A 254 -1.44 -21.61 -23.91
N LYS A 255 -1.22 -21.11 -22.68
CA LYS A 255 -1.75 -19.86 -22.17
C LYS A 255 -0.80 -19.29 -21.13
N VAL A 256 -0.64 -17.96 -21.14
CA VAL A 256 0.16 -17.21 -20.15
C VAL A 256 -0.75 -16.14 -19.55
N GLN A 257 -0.57 -15.89 -18.25
CA GLN A 257 -1.13 -14.73 -17.56
C GLN A 257 0.01 -13.95 -16.92
N ILE A 258 0.05 -12.66 -17.21
CA ILE A 258 1.05 -11.73 -16.66
C ILE A 258 0.31 -10.64 -15.91
N LEU A 259 0.76 -10.40 -14.68
CA LEU A 259 0.32 -9.28 -13.87
C LEU A 259 1.52 -8.34 -13.70
N VAL A 260 1.36 -7.08 -14.11
CA VAL A 260 2.37 -6.04 -13.98
C VAL A 260 1.79 -4.89 -13.18
N LYS A 261 2.53 -4.44 -12.17
CA LYS A 261 2.24 -3.21 -11.41
C LYS A 261 3.19 -2.12 -11.89
N ILE A 262 2.64 -1.00 -12.31
CA ILE A 262 3.39 0.11 -12.92
C ILE A 262 3.28 1.32 -12.02
N TRP A 263 4.43 1.96 -11.77
CA TRP A 263 4.50 3.24 -11.09
C TRP A 263 4.70 4.33 -12.12
N VAL A 264 3.84 5.34 -12.09
CA VAL A 264 3.91 6.51 -12.96
C VAL A 264 4.46 7.67 -12.13
N ILE A 265 5.66 8.12 -12.49
CA ILE A 265 6.39 9.16 -11.74
C ILE A 265 6.75 10.28 -12.70
N GLY A 266 6.64 11.52 -12.22
CA GLY A 266 6.88 12.71 -13.02
C GLY A 266 5.59 13.23 -13.68
N GLU A 267 5.77 14.24 -14.52
CA GLU A 267 4.68 14.84 -15.29
C GLU A 267 4.48 14.04 -16.58
N TRP A 268 3.29 13.47 -16.73
CA TRP A 268 2.85 12.73 -17.90
C TRP A 268 1.72 13.51 -18.58
N GLN A 269 1.98 14.02 -19.79
CA GLN A 269 1.07 14.80 -20.60
C GLN A 269 0.51 13.96 -21.77
N ASN A 270 -0.33 12.98 -21.45
CA ASN A 270 -0.98 12.09 -22.41
C ASN A 270 0.00 11.17 -23.17
N GLU A 271 1.09 10.73 -22.52
CA GLU A 271 1.97 9.73 -23.11
C GLU A 271 1.37 8.33 -23.03
N GLN A 272 1.92 7.44 -23.85
CA GLN A 272 1.42 6.08 -24.00
C GLN A 272 2.40 5.10 -23.38
N PHE A 273 1.89 4.28 -22.47
CA PHE A 273 2.57 3.06 -22.04
C PHE A 273 2.10 1.90 -22.91
N VAL A 274 3.07 1.18 -23.49
CA VAL A 274 2.85 0.05 -24.38
C VAL A 274 3.36 -1.21 -23.71
N PHE A 275 2.53 -2.25 -23.67
CA PHE A 275 2.88 -3.56 -23.15
C PHE A 275 2.78 -4.61 -24.25
N GLU A 276 3.89 -5.25 -24.56
CA GLU A 276 3.99 -6.28 -25.58
C GLU A 276 4.50 -7.60 -24.98
N ILE A 277 4.09 -8.70 -25.60
CA ILE A 277 4.61 -10.05 -25.32
C ILE A 277 4.97 -10.65 -26.68
N ASP A 278 6.21 -11.13 -26.81
CA ASP A 278 6.74 -11.71 -28.05
C ASP A 278 6.54 -10.82 -29.29
N GLY A 279 6.76 -9.51 -29.12
CA GLY A 279 6.58 -8.50 -30.18
C GLY A 279 5.13 -8.26 -30.61
N LYS A 280 4.15 -8.70 -29.80
CA LYS A 280 2.72 -8.47 -30.03
C LYS A 280 2.15 -7.56 -28.95
N LEU A 281 1.57 -6.44 -29.37
CA LEU A 281 0.81 -5.53 -28.53
C LEU A 281 -0.29 -6.26 -27.74
N GLN A 282 -0.20 -6.21 -26.41
CA GLN A 282 -1.21 -6.75 -25.50
C GLN A 282 -2.06 -5.65 -24.89
N LYS A 283 -1.42 -4.53 -24.50
CA LYS A 283 -2.12 -3.41 -23.87
C LYS A 283 -1.46 -2.10 -24.25
N LYS A 284 -2.29 -1.08 -24.41
CA LYS A 284 -1.88 0.31 -24.60
C LYS A 284 -2.67 1.16 -23.62
N ILE A 285 -1.98 1.92 -22.79
CA ILE A 285 -2.57 2.78 -21.77
C ILE A 285 -2.11 4.20 -22.04
N GLU A 286 -3.06 5.12 -22.09
CA GLU A 286 -2.76 6.55 -22.08
C GLU A 286 -2.66 7.00 -20.63
N ILE A 287 -1.57 7.67 -20.29
CA ILE A 287 -1.24 8.07 -18.94
C ILE A 287 -1.20 9.59 -18.90
N SER A 288 -2.01 10.15 -18.00
CA SER A 288 -1.94 11.53 -17.56
C SER A 288 -1.59 11.54 -16.08
N SER A 289 -0.61 12.34 -15.67
CA SER A 289 -0.26 12.44 -14.25
C SER A 289 -1.20 13.41 -13.54
N ASP A 290 -1.69 12.99 -12.38
CA ASP A 290 -2.33 13.90 -11.42
C ASP A 290 -1.24 14.47 -10.48
N ASN A 291 -1.35 15.73 -10.06
CA ASN A 291 -0.31 16.47 -9.31
C ASN A 291 0.17 15.81 -8.00
N PHE A 292 -0.50 14.78 -7.50
CA PHE A 292 -0.25 14.23 -6.17
C PHE A 292 0.83 13.14 -6.11
N THR A 293 0.88 12.21 -7.06
CA THR A 293 1.93 11.17 -7.13
C THR A 293 3.29 11.74 -7.52
N TYR A 294 3.31 12.93 -8.11
CA TYR A 294 4.51 13.64 -8.56
C TYR A 294 5.51 13.95 -7.43
N SER A 295 5.03 14.44 -6.28
CA SER A 295 5.91 14.95 -5.21
C SER A 295 6.47 13.87 -4.29
N GLN A 296 5.98 12.64 -4.38
CA GLN A 296 6.30 11.56 -3.42
C GLN A 296 7.54 10.75 -3.80
N CYS A 297 8.10 10.94 -5.00
CA CYS A 297 9.35 10.30 -5.40
C CYS A 297 10.44 11.32 -5.76
N GLN A 298 10.16 12.62 -5.64
CA GLN A 298 11.15 13.69 -5.85
C GLN A 298 11.94 13.90 -4.56
N GLY A 299 13.22 13.55 -4.59
CA GLY A 299 14.21 13.98 -3.60
C GLY A 299 14.77 15.35 -3.95
#